data_AF-A0A4U8UD08-F1
#
_entry.id   AF-A0A4U8UD08-F1
#
_cell.length_a   1.000
_cell.length_b   1.000
_cell.length_c   1.000
_cell.angle_alpha   90.00
_cell.angle_beta   90.00
_cell.angle_gamma   90.00
#
_symmetry.space_group_name_H-M   'P 1'
#
loop_
_entity.id
_entity.type
_entity.pdbx_description
1 polymer ?
#
loop_
_entity_poly.entity_id
_entity_poly.type
_entity_poly.pdbx_seq_one_letter_code
_entity_poly.pdbx_strand_id
1 'polypeptide(L)' 'MEKINQNLKEDLESKGHIYIAKDGERLDTIVYQYYGTLALFSKVLSANPNLTQKPILNAGDRVILPFLDTNIKTLDELWS' A
#
# COMPACT_ATOMS: atom_id res chain seq x y z
N MET A 1 -15.13 -25.42 -8.03
CA MET A 1 -13.70 -25.29 -7.71
C MET A 1 -13.14 -23.94 -8.15
N GLU A 2 -13.47 -23.44 -9.36
CA GLU A 2 -13.02 -22.12 -9.84
C GLU A 2 -13.43 -20.92 -8.96
N LYS A 3 -14.71 -20.84 -8.56
CA LYS A 3 -15.28 -19.68 -7.84
C LYS A 3 -14.72 -19.47 -6.43
N ILE A 4 -14.31 -20.54 -5.76
CA ILE A 4 -13.77 -20.46 -4.39
C ILE A 4 -12.38 -19.79 -4.41
N ASN A 5 -11.58 -20.05 -5.45
CA ASN A 5 -10.25 -19.49 -5.60
C ASN A 5 -10.26 -18.01 -6.01
N GLN A 6 -11.30 -17.55 -6.72
CA GLN A 6 -11.49 -16.12 -7.02
C GLN A 6 -11.86 -15.33 -5.77
N ASN A 7 -12.84 -15.81 -5.00
CA ASN A 7 -13.26 -15.13 -3.76
C ASN A 7 -12.13 -15.10 -2.72
N LEU A 8 -11.32 -16.17 -2.61
CA LEU A 8 -10.16 -16.19 -1.72
C LEU A 8 -9.07 -15.21 -2.15
N LYS A 9 -8.86 -15.02 -3.46
CA LYS A 9 -7.93 -14.01 -3.97
C LYS A 9 -8.45 -12.61 -3.69
N GLU A 10 -9.73 -12.33 -3.94
CA GLU A 10 -10.34 -11.02 -3.60
C GLU A 10 -10.31 -10.73 -2.11
N ASP A 11 -10.56 -11.71 -1.23
CA ASP A 11 -10.44 -11.56 0.22
C ASP A 11 -9.00 -11.28 0.66
N LEU A 12 -8.02 -11.94 0.05
CA LEU A 12 -6.59 -11.72 0.33
C LEU A 12 -6.10 -10.37 -0.20
N GLU A 13 -6.61 -9.93 -1.36
CA GLU A 13 -6.32 -8.62 -1.96
C GLU A 13 -7.02 -7.49 -1.18
N SER A 14 -8.18 -7.75 -0.55
CA SER A 14 -8.89 -6.77 0.29
C SER A 14 -8.21 -6.51 1.64
N LYS A 15 -7.33 -7.42 2.08
CA LYS A 15 -6.57 -7.26 3.32
C LYS A 15 -5.27 -6.53 3.02
N GLY A 16 -5.05 -5.40 3.68
CA GLY A 16 -3.85 -4.59 3.52
C GLY A 16 -2.55 -5.40 3.63
N HIS A 17 -1.54 -5.00 2.87
CA HIS A 17 -0.23 -5.64 2.82
C HIS A 17 0.65 -5.16 3.97
N ILE A 18 1.53 -6.04 4.47
CA ILE A 18 2.55 -5.67 5.44
C ILE A 18 3.92 -5.87 4.79
N TYR A 19 4.61 -4.76 4.56
CA TYR A 19 5.96 -4.76 4.01
C TYR A 19 6.98 -4.73 5.16
N ILE A 20 8.05 -5.50 5.03
CA ILE A 20 9.18 -5.48 5.97
C ILE A 20 10.30 -4.66 5.34
N ALA A 21 10.60 -3.52 5.94
CA ALA A 21 11.63 -2.61 5.45
C ALA A 21 13.02 -3.23 5.56
N LYS A 22 13.86 -2.89 4.59
CA LYS A 22 15.31 -3.07 4.64
C LYS A 22 15.95 -1.85 5.26
N ASP A 23 17.20 -2.01 5.71
CA ASP A 23 17.93 -0.93 6.35
C ASP A 23 18.17 0.22 5.38
N GLY A 24 17.81 1.44 5.80
CA GLY A 24 17.99 2.65 5.01
C GLY A 24 16.88 2.92 3.98
N GLU A 25 15.83 2.10 3.90
CA GLU A 25 14.71 2.36 2.99
C GLU A 25 13.88 3.57 3.43
N ARG A 26 13.32 4.29 2.45
CA ARG A 26 12.41 5.42 2.70
C ARG A 26 10.96 4.98 2.61
N LEU A 27 10.15 5.44 3.56
CA LEU A 27 8.71 5.14 3.56
C LEU A 27 8.02 5.63 2.28
N ASP A 28 8.35 6.84 1.80
CA ASP A 28 7.79 7.39 0.55
C ASP A 28 8.06 6.49 -0.67
N THR A 29 9.26 5.91 -0.73
CA THR A 29 9.67 5.04 -1.84
C THR A 29 8.89 3.72 -1.82
N ILE A 30 8.69 3.14 -0.63
CA ILE A 30 7.86 1.93 -0.46
C ILE A 30 6.41 2.20 -0.88
N VAL A 31 5.85 3.34 -0.47
CA VAL A 31 4.48 3.73 -0.84
C VAL A 31 4.36 3.91 -2.36
N TYR A 32 5.30 4.61 -2.99
CA TYR A 32 5.30 4.80 -4.44
C TYR A 32 5.46 3.49 -5.20
N GLN A 33 6.33 2.58 -4.74
CA GLN A 33 6.50 1.26 -5.35
C GLN A 33 5.24 0.40 -5.24
N TYR A 34 4.49 0.51 -4.14
CA TYR A 34 3.29 -0.28 -3.93
C TYR A 34 2.06 0.28 -4.67
N TYR A 35 1.79 1.58 -4.57
CA TYR A 35 0.58 2.19 -5.16
C TYR A 35 0.81 2.87 -6.52
N GLY A 36 2.06 3.04 -6.96
CA GLY A 36 2.41 3.84 -8.14
C GLY A 36 2.21 5.35 -7.97
N THR A 37 1.78 5.80 -6.79
CA THR A 37 1.49 7.21 -6.49
C THR A 37 1.71 7.55 -5.01
N LEU A 38 2.07 8.80 -4.74
CA LEU A 38 2.17 9.35 -3.39
C LEU A 38 0.87 10.02 -2.92
N ALA A 39 -0.19 10.05 -3.73
CA ALA A 39 -1.48 10.62 -3.35
C ALA A 39 -2.09 9.95 -2.10
N LEU A 40 -1.70 8.69 -1.83
CA LEU A 40 -2.17 7.91 -0.69
C LEU A 40 -1.22 7.97 0.51
N PHE A 41 -0.12 8.71 0.43
CA PHE A 41 0.91 8.73 1.48
C PHE A 41 0.35 9.15 2.84
N SER A 42 -0.55 10.12 2.89
CA SER A 42 -1.22 10.53 4.13
C SER A 42 -2.00 9.39 4.78
N LYS A 43 -2.64 8.52 4.00
CA LYS A 43 -3.39 7.36 4.53
C LYS A 43 -2.44 6.31 5.09
N VAL A 44 -1.31 6.08 4.43
CA VAL A 44 -0.26 5.19 4.93
C VAL A 44 0.33 5.73 6.23
N LEU A 45 0.60 7.03 6.33
CA LEU A 45 1.07 7.64 7.59
C LEU A 45 0.07 7.47 8.73
N SER A 46 -1.23 7.65 8.47
CA SER A 46 -2.27 7.41 9.47
C SER A 46 -2.34 5.95 9.93
N ALA A 47 -2.06 5.00 9.03
CA ALA A 47 -1.97 3.58 9.36
C ALA A 47 -0.66 3.21 10.09
N ASN A 48 0.38 4.04 10.00
CA ASN A 48 1.70 3.81 10.59
C ASN A 48 2.14 4.97 11.51
N PRO A 49 1.41 5.25 12.60
CA PRO A 49 1.72 6.38 13.49
C PRO A 49 3.14 6.30 14.07
N ASN A 50 3.65 5.08 14.29
CA ASN A 50 5.01 4.79 14.75
C ASN A 50 6.11 5.18 13.75
N LEU A 51 5.79 5.34 12.46
CA LEU A 51 6.76 5.67 11.41
C LEU A 51 6.70 7.15 10.99
N THR A 52 5.75 7.93 11.51
CA THR A 52 5.54 9.34 11.12
C THR A 52 6.74 10.25 11.37
N GLN A 53 7.52 9.98 12.41
CA GLN A 53 8.74 10.73 12.75
C GLN A 53 10.02 10.11 12.16
N LYS A 54 9.89 9.03 11.39
CA LYS A 54 11.00 8.20 10.92
C LYS A 54 10.96 8.05 9.39
N PRO A 55 11.51 9.02 8.64
CA PRO A 55 11.51 8.96 7.18
C PRO A 55 12.44 7.87 6.61
N ILE A 56 13.48 7.51 7.34
CA ILE A 56 14.44 6.43 7.01
C ILE A 56 14.15 5.25 7.95
N LEU A 57 13.76 4.12 7.38
CA LEU A 57 13.39 2.91 8.10
C LEU A 57 14.64 2.05 8.37
N ASN A 58 14.58 1.30 9.47
CA ASN A 58 15.58 0.30 9.79
C ASN A 58 15.14 -1.06 9.25
N ALA A 59 16.10 -1.97 9.08
CA ALA A 59 15.77 -3.37 8.76
C ALA A 59 14.80 -3.96 9.79
N GLY A 60 13.71 -4.56 9.30
CA GLY A 60 12.68 -5.20 10.14
C GLY A 60 11.52 -4.29 10.55
N ASP A 61 11.56 -2.99 10.23
CA ASP A 61 10.40 -2.12 10.44
C ASP A 61 9.21 -2.61 9.61
N ARG A 62 8.04 -2.69 10.24
CA ARG A 62 6.81 -3.15 9.60
C ARG A 62 6.02 -1.96 9.08
N VAL A 63 5.81 -1.92 7.78
CA VAL A 63 5.01 -0.90 7.11
C VAL A 63 3.66 -1.50 6.73
N ILE A 64 2.59 -0.95 7.30
CA ILE A 64 1.21 -1.30 6.99
C ILE A 64 0.79 -0.52 5.74
N LEU A 65 0.55 -1.23 4.66
CA LEU A 65 0.05 -0.68 3.40
C LEU A 65 -1.44 -1.07 3.28
N PRO A 66 -2.38 -0.23 3.74
CA PRO A 66 -3.80 -0.58 3.71
C PRO A 66 -4.26 -0.84 2.27
N PHE A 67 -5.16 -1.80 2.08
CA PHE A 67 -5.86 -1.85 0.81
C PHE A 67 -6.66 -0.55 0.66
N LEU A 68 -6.38 0.16 -0.42
CA LEU A 68 -7.08 1.37 -0.79
C LEU A 68 -7.65 1.06 -2.15
N ASP A 69 -8.96 1.17 -2.28
CA ASP A 69 -9.65 1.02 -3.56
C ASP A 69 -9.17 2.16 -4.47
N THR A 70 -8.05 1.93 -5.15
CA THR A 70 -7.47 2.85 -6.12
C THR A 70 -8.22 2.67 -7.41
N ASN A 71 -9.53 2.91 -7.39
CA ASN A 71 -10.30 3.36 -8.53
C ASN A 71 -9.83 4.79 -8.88
N ILE A 72 -8.52 4.95 -9.12
CA ILE A 72 -8.00 6.10 -9.82
C ILE A 72 -8.50 5.87 -11.22
N LYS A 73 -9.62 6.52 -11.57
CA LYS A 73 -10.14 6.49 -12.93
C LYS A 73 -8.97 6.76 -13.86
N THR A 74 -8.64 5.76 -14.68
CA THR A 74 -7.62 5.97 -15.70
C THR A 74 -8.15 7.08 -16.61
N LEU A 75 -7.26 7.88 -17.21
CA LEU A 75 -7.68 9.03 -18.03
C LEU A 75 -8.66 8.63 -19.15
N ASP A 76 -8.61 7.37 -19.58
CA ASP A 76 -9.56 6.72 -20.50
C ASP A 76 -11.02 6.72 -20.00
N GLU A 77 -11.23 6.56 -18.69
CA GLU A 77 -12.57 6.54 -18.07
C GLU A 77 -13.12 7.95 -17.78
N LEU A 78 -12.32 9.00 -17.99
CA LEU A 78 -12.72 10.39 -17.79
C LEU A 78 -13.41 11.01 -19.02
N TRP A 79 -13.20 10.43 -20.21
CA TRP A 79 -13.73 10.95 -21.48
C TRP A 79 -14.72 10.00 -22.17
N SER A 80 -15.14 8.94 -21.48
CA SER A 80 -16.22 8.04 -21.94
C SER A 80 -17.61 8.59 -21.64
#